data_AF-C0R865-F1
#
_entry.id   AF-C0R865-F1
#
_cell.length_a   1.000
_cell.length_b   1.000
_cell.length_c   1.000
_cell.angle_alpha   90.00
_cell.angle_beta   90.00
_cell.angle_gamma   90.00
#
_symmetry.space_group_name_H-M   'P 1'
#
loop_
_entity.id
_entity.type
_entity.pdbx_description
1 polymer ?
#
loop_
_entity_poly.entity_id
_entity_poly.type
_entity_poly.pdbx_seq_one_letter_code
_entity_poly.pdbx_strand_id
1 'polypeptide(L)'
;MIFKNRKEEYIFLFKKGLKDLDIAQILGVGESFVAKARNKYFKSNDSVCKKNSSSSNLAVEGISRVPANEDNFDNLVLLATRKACELENAKNDTERLFYEIVCSFIDSHHRYKNLSLKSIKKDALILDLKISKLQSEIDTNKKRGLSGNESLEMELDAKIKKREDLEKELINICMREDYDALVKLKSVLSSKNLKLE
;
A
#
# COMPACT_ATOMS: atom_id res chain seq x y z
N MET A 1 20.40 -15.02 1.24
CA MET A 1 20.52 -16.42 1.69
C MET A 1 19.46 -16.62 2.77
N ILE A 2 18.36 -17.31 2.47
CA ILE A 2 17.27 -17.49 3.44
C ILE A 2 17.67 -18.66 4.35
N PHE A 3 18.12 -18.37 5.57
CA PHE A 3 18.36 -19.41 6.55
C PHE A 3 17.02 -20.03 6.95
N LYS A 4 16.82 -21.31 6.62
CA LYS A 4 15.61 -22.06 6.95
C LYS A 4 15.45 -22.33 8.45
N ASN A 5 16.40 -21.91 9.30
CA ASN A 5 16.47 -22.32 10.69
C ASN A 5 16.80 -21.14 11.63
N ARG A 6 15.77 -20.53 12.24
CA ARG A 6 15.92 -19.39 13.16
C ARG A 6 16.88 -19.67 14.33
N LYS A 7 17.07 -20.92 14.73
CA LYS A 7 18.00 -21.31 15.80
C LYS A 7 19.46 -21.00 15.46
N GLU A 8 19.88 -21.23 14.22
CA GLU A 8 21.26 -20.99 13.79
C GLU A 8 21.56 -19.50 13.69
N GLU A 9 20.57 -18.69 13.28
CA GLU A 9 20.65 -17.22 13.28
C GLU A 9 20.88 -16.67 14.69
N TYR A 10 20.10 -17.12 15.67
CA TYR A 10 20.29 -16.74 17.07
C TYR A 10 21.69 -17.10 17.57
N ILE A 11 22.16 -18.34 17.35
CA ILE A 11 23.48 -18.79 17.81
C ILE A 11 24.60 -17.97 17.17
N PHE A 12 24.49 -17.67 15.87
CA PHE A 12 25.46 -16.83 15.16
C PHE A 12 25.53 -15.43 15.75
N LEU A 13 24.37 -14.79 15.96
CA LEU A 13 24.28 -13.43 16.51
C LEU A 13 24.76 -13.36 17.97
N PHE A 14 24.51 -14.39 18.78
CA PHE A 14 25.04 -14.47 20.13
C PHE A 14 26.56 -14.62 20.16
N LYS A 15 27.15 -15.43 19.27
CA LYS A 15 28.61 -15.58 19.17
C LYS A 15 29.31 -14.29 18.74
N LYS A 16 28.61 -13.41 18.01
CA LYS A 16 29.11 -12.08 17.65
C LYS A 16 29.00 -11.05 18.80
N GLY A 17 28.53 -11.45 19.98
CA GLY A 17 28.56 -10.62 21.19
C GLY A 17 27.54 -9.48 21.21
N LEU A 18 26.56 -9.48 20.29
CA LEU A 18 25.54 -8.44 20.18
C LEU A 18 24.61 -8.43 21.41
N LYS A 19 24.04 -7.26 21.73
CA LYS A 19 23.06 -7.13 22.82
C LYS A 19 21.68 -7.63 22.36
N ASP A 20 20.86 -8.06 23.30
CA ASP A 20 19.55 -8.66 23.00
C ASP A 20 18.61 -7.70 22.26
N LEU A 21 18.65 -6.40 22.57
CA LEU A 21 17.92 -5.37 21.87
C LEU A 21 18.34 -5.24 20.39
N ASP A 22 19.65 -5.30 20.11
CA ASP A 22 20.17 -5.18 18.74
C ASP A 22 19.76 -6.41 17.92
N ILE A 23 19.85 -7.60 18.53
CA ILE A 23 19.40 -8.86 17.91
C ILE A 23 17.89 -8.85 17.67
N ALA A 24 17.12 -8.27 18.59
CA ALA A 24 15.67 -8.14 18.49
C ALA A 24 15.27 -7.26 17.29
N GLN A 25 15.98 -6.15 17.10
CA GLN A 25 15.80 -5.27 15.94
C GLN A 25 16.22 -5.98 14.64
N ILE A 26 17.36 -6.68 14.64
CA ILE A 26 17.86 -7.43 13.46
C ILE A 26 16.87 -8.52 13.03
N LEU A 27 16.26 -9.22 14.00
CA LEU A 27 15.36 -10.35 13.73
C LEU A 27 13.87 -9.96 13.69
N GLY A 28 13.53 -8.69 13.95
CA GLY A 28 12.15 -8.21 14.00
C GLY A 28 11.30 -8.90 15.08
N VAL A 29 11.90 -9.23 16.22
CA VAL A 29 11.23 -9.91 17.35
C VAL A 29 11.31 -9.08 18.62
N GLY A 30 10.51 -9.40 19.64
CA GLY A 30 10.64 -8.75 20.95
C GLY A 30 11.94 -9.15 21.65
N GLU A 31 12.59 -8.22 22.36
CA GLU A 31 13.81 -8.46 23.15
C GLU A 31 13.66 -9.63 24.14
N SER A 32 12.46 -9.79 24.72
CA SER A 32 12.14 -10.92 25.61
C SER A 32 12.21 -12.29 24.93
N PHE A 33 11.97 -12.37 23.61
CA PHE A 33 12.13 -13.60 22.83
C PHE A 33 13.60 -13.92 22.59
N VAL A 34 14.42 -12.89 22.36
CA VAL A 34 15.86 -13.02 22.19
C VAL A 34 16.51 -13.49 23.50
N ALA A 35 16.15 -12.90 24.63
CA ALA A 35 16.64 -13.30 25.95
C ALA A 35 16.30 -14.78 26.27
N LYS A 36 15.08 -15.22 25.91
CA LYS A 36 14.68 -16.64 26.00
C LYS A 36 15.52 -17.52 25.08
N ALA A 37 15.77 -17.10 23.85
CA ALA A 37 16.62 -17.82 22.90
C ALA A 37 18.08 -17.90 23.38
N ARG A 38 18.63 -16.84 23.98
CA ARG A 38 19.98 -16.82 24.55
C ARG A 38 20.12 -17.83 25.68
N ASN A 39 19.15 -17.86 26.60
CA ASN A 39 19.13 -18.85 27.68
C ASN A 39 18.97 -20.29 27.16
N LYS A 40 18.22 -20.49 26.06
CA LYS A 40 17.94 -21.82 25.51
C LYS A 40 19.06 -22.37 24.64
N TYR A 41 19.78 -21.52 23.90
CA TYR A 41 20.71 -21.94 22.85
C TYR A 41 22.17 -21.54 23.10
N PHE A 42 22.41 -20.52 23.92
CA PHE A 42 23.76 -20.00 24.17
C PHE A 42 24.31 -20.40 25.55
N LYS A 43 23.45 -20.58 26.56
CA LYS A 43 23.86 -20.97 27.92
C LYS A 43 24.18 -22.45 28.11
N SER A 44 24.11 -23.30 27.09
CA SER A 44 24.45 -24.73 27.23
C SER A 44 25.95 -25.03 27.20
N ASN A 45 26.82 -24.05 26.97
CA ASN A 45 28.25 -24.28 26.75
C ASN A 45 29.22 -23.57 27.69
N ASP A 46 28.79 -22.89 28.75
CA ASP A 46 29.76 -22.42 29.77
C ASP A 46 29.15 -22.44 31.17
N SER A 47 29.46 -23.52 31.87
CA SER A 47 29.43 -23.62 33.32
C SER A 47 30.63 -22.89 33.92
N VAL A 48 30.74 -21.56 33.83
CA VAL A 48 31.71 -20.81 34.65
C VAL A 48 31.13 -19.47 35.09
N CYS A 49 31.18 -19.27 36.41
CA CYS A 49 30.97 -18.04 37.17
C CYS A 49 29.54 -17.52 37.39
N LYS A 50 28.96 -18.05 38.47
CA LYS A 50 28.01 -17.38 39.37
C LYS A 50 28.58 -16.06 39.92
N LYS A 51 27.67 -15.07 40.08
CA LYS A 51 27.57 -14.07 41.19
C LYS A 51 28.72 -13.05 41.32
N ASN A 52 28.53 -11.72 41.28
CA ASN A 52 27.65 -10.87 42.10
C ASN A 52 27.47 -9.49 41.40
N SER A 53 26.24 -8.97 41.31
CA SER A 53 25.73 -7.81 42.06
C SER A 53 26.15 -6.41 41.59
N SER A 54 25.16 -5.69 41.02
CA SER A 54 24.80 -4.29 41.26
C SER A 54 25.82 -3.14 41.12
N SER A 55 25.38 -2.16 40.32
CA SER A 55 25.25 -0.73 40.67
C SER A 55 26.13 0.28 39.93
N SER A 56 25.41 1.31 39.46
CA SER A 56 25.75 2.74 39.34
C SER A 56 26.79 3.21 38.33
N ASN A 57 26.28 4.05 37.42
CA ASN A 57 26.76 5.38 37.05
C ASN A 57 28.28 5.59 36.99
N LEU A 58 28.79 5.92 35.81
CA LEU A 58 29.36 7.24 35.49
C LEU A 58 30.13 7.22 34.17
N ALA A 59 30.16 8.41 33.57
CA ALA A 59 31.23 8.94 32.74
C ALA A 59 31.37 8.37 31.32
N VAL A 60 30.94 9.21 30.38
CA VAL A 60 31.74 9.70 29.25
C VAL A 60 33.21 9.33 29.38
N GLU A 61 33.68 8.36 28.60
CA GLU A 61 35.09 8.27 28.29
C GLU A 61 35.31 7.56 26.96
N GLY A 62 35.98 8.28 26.06
CA GLY A 62 36.70 7.74 24.92
C GLY A 62 35.88 6.92 23.94
N ILE A 63 35.35 7.56 22.89
CA ILE A 63 35.38 6.94 21.57
C ILE A 63 36.87 6.79 21.24
N SER A 64 37.48 5.71 21.71
CA SER A 64 38.63 5.15 21.04
C SER A 64 38.13 4.82 19.65
N ARG A 65 38.35 5.76 18.72
CA ARG A 65 38.46 5.42 17.31
C ARG A 65 39.65 4.48 17.25
N VAL A 66 39.40 3.20 17.55
CA VAL A 66 40.25 2.13 17.05
C VAL A 66 40.33 2.43 15.56
N PRO A 67 41.53 2.71 15.02
CA PRO A 67 41.65 2.89 13.58
C PRO A 67 41.11 1.59 13.01
N ALA A 68 39.97 1.68 12.32
CA ALA A 68 39.46 0.57 11.58
C ALA A 68 40.57 0.29 10.57
N ASN A 69 41.42 -0.69 10.84
CA ASN A 69 42.20 -1.30 9.79
C ASN A 69 41.14 -1.82 8.83
N GLU A 70 41.00 -1.10 7.71
CA GLU A 70 40.06 -1.40 6.63
C GLU A 70 40.29 -2.82 6.07
N ASP A 71 41.42 -3.45 6.44
CA ASP A 71 41.89 -4.74 5.97
C ASP A 71 41.54 -5.95 6.86
N ASN A 72 40.83 -5.79 7.99
CA ASN A 72 40.39 -6.97 8.75
C ASN A 72 39.07 -7.52 8.18
N PHE A 73 39.05 -8.79 7.77
CA PHE A 73 37.93 -9.42 7.08
C PHE A 73 36.58 -9.26 7.82
N ASP A 74 36.59 -9.31 9.15
CA ASP A 74 35.39 -9.09 9.97
C ASP A 74 34.80 -7.67 9.83
N ASN A 75 35.64 -6.63 9.68
CA ASN A 75 35.19 -5.26 9.45
C ASN A 75 34.57 -5.10 8.06
N LEU A 76 35.15 -5.76 7.05
CA LEU A 76 34.62 -5.78 5.69
C LEU A 76 33.26 -6.46 5.64
N VAL A 77 33.11 -7.61 6.33
CA VAL A 77 31.84 -8.34 6.44
C VAL A 77 30.78 -7.48 7.13
N LEU A 78 31.14 -6.78 8.22
CA LEU A 78 30.23 -5.89 8.92
C LEU A 78 29.78 -4.71 8.04
N LEU A 79 30.72 -4.08 7.33
CA LEU A 79 30.43 -2.99 6.41
C LEU A 79 29.52 -3.44 5.26
N ALA A 80 29.83 -4.58 4.64
CA ALA A 80 29.03 -5.17 3.57
C ALA A 80 27.62 -5.52 4.05
N THR A 81 27.48 -6.07 5.27
CA THR A 81 26.17 -6.38 5.87
C THR A 81 25.37 -5.09 6.11
N ARG A 82 26.00 -4.05 6.67
CA ARG A 82 25.35 -2.75 6.87
C ARG A 82 24.87 -2.16 5.54
N LYS A 83 25.72 -2.19 4.51
CA LYS A 83 25.36 -1.69 3.17
C LYS A 83 24.26 -2.50 2.51
N ALA A 84 24.21 -3.81 2.72
CA ALA A 84 23.11 -4.64 2.25
C ALA A 84 21.79 -4.26 2.93
N CYS A 85 21.78 -4.04 4.25
CA CYS A 85 20.58 -3.58 4.97
C CYS A 85 20.13 -2.18 4.54
N GLU A 86 21.07 -1.24 4.36
CA GLU A 86 20.77 0.11 3.84
C GLU A 86 20.12 0.04 2.45
N LEU A 87 20.63 -0.82 1.57
CA LEU A 87 20.08 -1.03 0.23
C LEU A 87 18.68 -1.64 0.27
N GLU A 88 18.44 -2.63 1.13
CA GLU A 88 17.12 -3.24 1.31
C GLU A 88 16.10 -2.23 1.82
N ASN A 89 16.46 -1.41 2.80
CA ASN A 89 15.59 -0.36 3.31
C ASN A 89 15.29 0.70 2.23
N ALA A 90 16.31 1.16 1.50
CA ALA A 90 16.12 2.12 0.41
C ALA A 90 15.21 1.55 -0.71
N LYS A 91 15.34 0.25 -1.00
CA LYS A 91 14.44 -0.44 -1.94
C LYS A 91 13.00 -0.43 -1.42
N ASN A 92 12.78 -0.84 -0.16
CA ASN A 92 11.45 -0.88 0.45
C ASN A 92 10.80 0.51 0.50
N ASP A 93 11.56 1.55 0.87
CA ASP A 93 11.09 2.93 0.88
C ASP A 93 10.73 3.42 -0.53
N THR A 94 11.52 3.05 -1.54
CA THR A 94 11.24 3.38 -2.95
C THR A 94 9.95 2.72 -3.42
N GLU A 95 9.76 1.43 -3.13
CA GLU A 95 8.52 0.71 -3.46
C GLU A 95 7.31 1.34 -2.77
N ARG A 96 7.42 1.67 -1.47
CA ARG A 96 6.34 2.36 -0.74
C ARG A 96 5.96 3.68 -1.40
N LEU A 97 6.94 4.54 -1.69
CA LEU A 97 6.71 5.84 -2.31
C LEU A 97 6.12 5.71 -3.71
N PHE A 98 6.55 4.71 -4.48
CA PHE A 98 5.98 4.42 -5.79
C PHE A 98 4.48 4.11 -5.67
N TYR A 99 4.09 3.19 -4.78
CA TYR A 99 2.68 2.85 -4.60
C TYR A 99 1.86 4.01 -4.04
N GLU A 100 2.43 4.82 -3.15
CA GLU A 100 1.78 6.01 -2.62
C GLU A 100 1.43 7.01 -3.74
N ILE A 101 2.38 7.26 -4.65
CA ILE A 101 2.17 8.11 -5.83
C ILE A 101 1.10 7.52 -6.74
N VAL A 102 1.14 6.21 -7.00
CA VAL A 102 0.15 5.52 -7.84
C VAL A 102 -1.26 5.66 -7.26
N CYS A 103 -1.43 5.41 -5.96
CA CYS A 103 -2.71 5.59 -5.28
C CYS A 103 -3.19 7.03 -5.35
N SER A 104 -2.32 8.01 -5.09
CA SER A 104 -2.64 9.44 -5.18
C SER A 104 -3.10 9.84 -6.58
N PHE A 105 -2.44 9.30 -7.61
CA PHE A 105 -2.83 9.52 -9.00
C PHE A 105 -4.22 8.95 -9.31
N ILE A 106 -4.48 7.70 -8.92
CA ILE A 106 -5.78 7.04 -9.10
C ILE A 106 -6.89 7.85 -8.43
N ASP A 107 -6.67 8.28 -7.19
CA ASP A 107 -7.64 9.08 -6.44
C ASP A 107 -7.91 10.44 -7.11
N SER A 108 -6.85 11.11 -7.56
CA SER A 108 -6.97 12.39 -8.27
C SER A 108 -7.74 12.24 -9.58
N HIS A 109 -7.42 11.21 -10.37
CA HIS A 109 -8.12 10.91 -11.62
C HIS A 109 -9.59 10.56 -11.37
N HIS A 110 -9.89 9.78 -10.34
CA HIS A 110 -11.25 9.45 -9.96
C HIS A 110 -12.06 10.71 -9.57
N ARG A 111 -11.46 11.63 -8.82
CA ARG A 111 -12.07 12.93 -8.48
C ARG A 111 -12.34 13.77 -9.72
N TYR A 112 -11.37 13.86 -10.62
CA TYR A 112 -11.53 14.56 -11.89
C TYR A 112 -12.69 13.98 -12.72
N LYS A 113 -12.73 12.65 -12.88
CA LYS A 113 -13.81 11.95 -13.58
C LYS A 113 -15.18 12.22 -12.96
N ASN A 114 -15.28 12.22 -11.63
CA ASN A 114 -16.53 12.58 -10.95
C ASN A 114 -16.98 14.02 -11.19
N LEU A 115 -16.05 14.96 -11.32
CA LEU A 115 -16.37 16.36 -11.65
C LEU A 115 -16.84 16.50 -13.09
N SER A 116 -16.13 15.88 -14.04
CA SER A 116 -16.49 15.91 -15.46
C SER A 116 -17.87 15.26 -15.70
N LEU A 117 -18.15 14.14 -15.04
CA LEU A 117 -19.43 13.44 -15.14
C LEU A 117 -20.55 14.04 -14.27
N LYS A 118 -20.32 15.15 -13.55
CA LYS A 118 -21.29 15.68 -12.59
C LYS A 118 -22.61 16.07 -13.24
N SER A 119 -22.56 16.73 -14.40
CA SER A 119 -23.77 17.19 -15.09
C SER A 119 -24.58 16.01 -15.61
N ILE A 120 -23.93 15.07 -16.32
CA ILE A 120 -24.61 13.93 -16.93
C ILE A 120 -25.21 12.99 -15.87
N LYS A 121 -24.52 12.79 -14.73
CA LYS A 121 -25.07 12.06 -13.57
C LYS A 121 -26.30 12.74 -12.99
N LYS A 122 -26.32 14.09 -12.92
CA LYS A 122 -27.48 14.85 -12.46
C LYS A 122 -28.65 14.69 -13.43
N ASP A 123 -28.41 14.77 -14.73
CA ASP A 123 -29.44 14.61 -15.75
C ASP A 123 -30.04 13.20 -15.75
N ALA A 124 -29.19 12.18 -15.56
CA ALA A 124 -29.61 10.79 -15.35
C ALA A 124 -30.55 10.65 -14.14
N LEU A 125 -30.17 11.20 -12.97
CA LEU A 125 -31.01 11.16 -11.77
C LEU A 125 -32.36 11.88 -11.96
N ILE A 126 -32.35 13.03 -12.63
CA ILE A 126 -33.60 13.76 -12.95
C ILE A 126 -34.49 12.91 -13.85
N LEU A 127 -33.90 12.18 -14.81
CA LEU A 127 -34.64 11.32 -15.71
C LEU A 127 -35.20 10.09 -15.00
N ASP A 128 -34.41 9.47 -14.11
CA ASP A 128 -34.84 8.35 -13.26
C ASP A 128 -36.05 8.75 -12.40
N LEU A 129 -36.01 9.95 -11.79
CA LEU A 129 -37.16 10.47 -11.04
C LEU A 129 -38.40 10.69 -11.90
N LYS A 130 -38.23 11.12 -13.16
CA LYS A 130 -39.36 11.30 -14.10
C LYS A 130 -39.94 9.95 -14.52
N ILE A 131 -39.09 8.97 -14.78
CA ILE A 131 -39.47 7.59 -15.10
C ILE A 131 -40.27 6.99 -13.94
N SER A 132 -39.76 7.08 -12.71
CA SER A 132 -40.48 6.56 -11.53
C SER A 132 -41.84 7.23 -11.30
N LYS A 133 -41.94 8.55 -11.55
CA LYS A 133 -43.22 9.26 -11.47
C LYS A 133 -44.22 8.76 -12.51
N LEU A 134 -43.81 8.67 -13.78
CA LEU A 134 -44.68 8.18 -14.86
C LEU A 134 -45.13 6.74 -14.60
N GLN A 135 -44.23 5.87 -14.15
CA GLN A 135 -44.57 4.49 -13.76
C GLN A 135 -45.64 4.48 -12.66
N SER A 136 -45.46 5.29 -11.61
CA SER A 136 -46.44 5.36 -10.51
C SER A 136 -47.81 5.90 -10.95
N GLU A 137 -47.84 6.83 -11.90
CA GLU A 137 -49.06 7.41 -12.45
C GLU A 137 -49.82 6.40 -13.34
N ILE A 138 -49.10 5.70 -14.20
CA ILE A 138 -49.67 4.62 -15.03
C ILE A 138 -50.26 3.53 -14.14
N ASP A 139 -49.53 3.11 -13.10
CA ASP A 139 -49.98 2.08 -12.16
C ASP A 139 -51.22 2.51 -11.36
N THR A 140 -51.28 3.78 -10.95
CA THR A 140 -52.44 4.31 -10.23
C THR A 140 -53.67 4.43 -11.14
N ASN A 141 -53.49 4.84 -12.39
CA ASN A 141 -54.57 4.87 -13.38
C ASN A 141 -55.10 3.46 -13.68
N LYS A 142 -54.20 2.47 -13.82
CA LYS A 142 -54.56 1.05 -13.98
C LYS A 142 -55.40 0.55 -12.81
N LYS A 143 -54.99 0.85 -11.56
CA LYS A 143 -55.75 0.48 -10.35
C LYS A 143 -57.12 1.14 -10.24
N ARG A 144 -57.30 2.34 -10.80
CA ARG A 144 -58.57 3.08 -10.82
C ARG A 144 -59.49 2.68 -11.97
N GLY A 145 -59.08 1.77 -12.85
CA GLY A 145 -59.86 1.35 -14.01
C GLY A 145 -59.97 2.42 -15.11
N LEU A 146 -59.09 3.42 -15.10
CA LEU A 146 -59.02 4.43 -16.15
C LEU A 146 -58.34 3.83 -17.38
N SER A 147 -59.08 3.73 -18.49
CA SER A 147 -58.54 3.35 -19.80
C SER A 147 -58.07 4.60 -20.56
N GLY A 148 -56.90 4.54 -21.20
CA GLY A 148 -56.32 5.66 -21.96
C GLY A 148 -54.91 6.11 -21.53
N ASN A 149 -54.03 5.19 -21.12
CA ASN A 149 -52.65 5.51 -20.74
C ASN A 149 -51.66 5.49 -21.93
N GLU A 150 -52.11 5.27 -23.17
CA GLU A 150 -51.21 5.13 -24.33
C GLU A 150 -50.23 6.31 -24.48
N SER A 151 -50.70 7.53 -24.24
CA SER A 151 -49.83 8.72 -24.25
C SER A 151 -48.77 8.70 -23.15
N LEU A 152 -49.11 8.23 -21.95
CA LEU A 152 -48.18 8.14 -20.81
C LEU A 152 -47.20 6.99 -21.01
N GLU A 153 -47.64 5.88 -21.58
CA GLU A 153 -46.80 4.72 -21.92
C GLU A 153 -45.81 5.10 -23.03
N MET A 154 -46.23 5.80 -24.08
CA MET A 154 -45.33 6.36 -25.08
C MET A 154 -44.32 7.36 -24.49
N GLU A 155 -44.75 8.23 -23.56
CA GLU A 155 -43.82 9.14 -22.89
C GLU A 155 -42.81 8.36 -22.05
N LEU A 156 -43.25 7.35 -21.30
CA LEU A 156 -42.39 6.50 -20.49
C LEU A 156 -41.31 5.83 -21.35
N ASP A 157 -41.69 5.21 -22.47
CA ASP A 157 -40.77 4.57 -23.41
C ASP A 157 -39.75 5.57 -23.95
N ALA A 158 -40.18 6.78 -24.30
CA ALA A 158 -39.28 7.83 -24.76
C ALA A 158 -38.28 8.27 -23.66
N LYS A 159 -38.71 8.34 -22.39
CA LYS A 159 -37.79 8.64 -21.27
C LYS A 159 -36.81 7.50 -21.01
N ILE A 160 -37.27 6.25 -21.06
CA ILE A 160 -36.41 5.06 -20.88
C ILE A 160 -35.34 5.05 -21.97
N LYS A 161 -35.73 5.22 -23.24
CA LYS A 161 -34.77 5.30 -24.34
C LYS A 161 -33.75 6.43 -24.15
N LYS A 162 -34.21 7.61 -23.73
CA LYS A 162 -33.31 8.73 -23.42
C LYS A 162 -32.35 8.40 -22.26
N ARG A 163 -32.77 7.58 -21.30
CA ARG A 163 -31.94 7.15 -20.17
C ARG A 163 -30.84 6.18 -20.60
N GLU A 164 -31.18 5.26 -21.50
CA GLU A 164 -30.22 4.34 -22.14
C GLU A 164 -29.19 5.09 -22.98
N ASP A 165 -29.63 6.10 -23.74
CA ASP A 165 -28.72 6.93 -24.55
C ASP A 165 -27.76 7.74 -23.66
N LEU A 166 -28.25 8.29 -22.54
CA LEU A 166 -27.42 8.93 -21.51
C LEU A 166 -26.41 7.96 -20.88
N GLU A 167 -26.79 6.70 -20.68
CA GLU A 167 -25.89 5.69 -20.12
C GLU A 167 -24.75 5.34 -21.10
N LYS A 168 -25.06 5.18 -22.38
CA LYS A 168 -24.04 5.00 -23.43
C LYS A 168 -23.10 6.20 -23.50
N GLU A 169 -23.63 7.41 -23.41
CA GLU A 169 -22.82 8.63 -23.38
C GLU A 169 -21.90 8.67 -22.15
N LEU A 170 -22.40 8.30 -20.98
CA LEU A 170 -21.62 8.22 -19.74
C LEU A 170 -20.47 7.21 -19.85
N ILE A 171 -20.71 6.04 -20.43
CA ILE A 171 -19.68 5.03 -20.69
C ILE A 171 -18.61 5.59 -21.65
N ASN A 172 -19.03 6.24 -22.72
CA ASN A 172 -18.11 6.83 -23.71
C ASN A 172 -17.23 7.92 -23.10
N ILE A 173 -17.77 8.79 -22.25
CA ILE A 173 -16.99 9.82 -21.56
C ILE A 173 -15.99 9.17 -20.59
N CYS A 174 -16.42 8.19 -19.79
CA CYS A 174 -15.54 7.43 -18.91
C CYS A 174 -14.35 6.83 -19.66
N MET A 175 -14.61 6.13 -20.78
CA MET A 175 -13.57 5.50 -21.58
C MET A 175 -12.60 6.53 -22.18
N ARG A 176 -13.13 7.66 -22.67
CA ARG A 176 -12.32 8.74 -23.24
C ARG A 176 -11.38 9.33 -22.19
N GLU A 177 -11.87 9.61 -20.99
CA GLU A 177 -11.06 10.18 -19.91
C GLU A 177 -9.97 9.22 -19.44
N ASP A 178 -10.29 7.93 -19.31
CA ASP A 178 -9.31 6.90 -18.95
C ASP A 178 -8.24 6.75 -20.05
N TYR A 179 -8.64 6.81 -21.33
CA TYR A 179 -7.71 6.81 -22.46
C TYR A 179 -6.80 8.04 -22.48
N ASP A 180 -7.35 9.24 -22.34
CA ASP A 180 -6.59 10.50 -22.35
C ASP A 180 -5.58 10.54 -21.19
N ALA A 181 -5.95 10.02 -20.02
CA ALA A 181 -5.05 9.87 -18.89
C ALA A 181 -3.89 8.91 -19.20
N LEU A 182 -4.17 7.75 -19.81
CA LEU A 182 -3.15 6.80 -20.23
C LEU A 182 -2.19 7.37 -21.28
N VAL A 183 -2.70 8.12 -22.26
CA VAL A 183 -1.87 8.78 -23.28
C VAL A 183 -0.93 9.81 -22.66
N LYS A 184 -1.43 10.62 -21.72
CA LYS A 184 -0.60 11.58 -20.97
C LYS A 184 0.45 10.88 -20.13
N LEU A 185 0.08 9.82 -19.41
CA LEU A 185 1.02 9.03 -18.62
C LEU A 185 2.14 8.44 -19.51
N LYS A 186 1.76 7.85 -20.65
CA LYS A 186 2.70 7.33 -21.64
C LYS A 186 3.65 8.40 -22.16
N SER A 187 3.15 9.61 -22.42
CA SER A 187 3.98 10.75 -22.85
C SER A 187 5.01 11.15 -21.79
N VAL A 188 4.58 11.27 -20.52
CA VAL A 188 5.48 11.58 -19.40
C VAL A 188 6.55 10.51 -19.22
N LEU A 189 6.19 9.22 -19.30
CA LEU A 189 7.16 8.14 -19.18
C LEU A 189 8.14 8.10 -20.35
N SER A 190 7.64 8.30 -21.57
CA SER A 190 8.47 8.36 -22.78
C SER A 190 9.49 9.50 -22.70
N SER A 191 9.10 10.68 -22.19
CA SER A 191 10.04 11.80 -21.98
C SER A 191 11.16 11.50 -20.98
N LYS A 192 10.98 10.48 -20.14
CA LYS A 192 11.96 10.01 -19.16
C LYS A 192 12.69 8.74 -19.60
N ASN A 193 12.53 8.31 -20.85
CA ASN A 193 13.04 7.04 -21.37
C ASN A 193 12.55 5.80 -20.60
N LEU A 194 11.38 5.90 -19.97
CA LEU A 194 10.72 4.79 -19.26
C LEU A 194 9.65 4.18 -20.18
N LYS A 195 9.56 2.85 -20.22
CA LYS A 195 8.54 2.13 -20.99
C LYS A 195 7.42 1.65 -20.08
N LEU A 196 6.18 1.80 -20.54
CA LEU A 196 5.05 0.98 -20.09
C LEU A 196 5.11 -0.30 -20.93
N GLU A 197 5.53 -1.41 -20.31
CA GLU A 197 5.32 -2.76 -20.88
C GLU A 197 3.89 -3.24 -20.58
#